data_AF-A0A6C1E0U7-F1
#
_entry.id   AF-A0A6C1E0U7-F1
#
_cell.length_a   1.000
_cell.length_b   1.000
_cell.length_c   1.000
_cell.angle_alpha   90.00
_cell.angle_beta   90.00
_cell.angle_gamma   90.00
#
_symmetry.space_group_name_H-M   'P 1'
#
loop_
_entity.id
_entity.type
_entity.pdbx_description
1 polymer ?
#
loop_
_entity_poly.entity_id
_entity_poly.type
_entity_poly.pdbx_seq_one_letter_code
_entity_poly.pdbx_strand_id
1 'polypeptide(L)'
;MIVGNYMRLEKPLLTLSIGVSCYYVMLLLKTFGPHFVSLCVSFATTGQLNSVDASHAGFFFFFYVLIFPLYFVTYGLWILYMSPDVPSASMINSNLFAAMLLFCGILQPREKMPAFWRRLMYNVSPFTYVVQALVTPLVHNKKVVCNPHEYNIMDPPSGKTCGEFLSTYMDNNTGYLVNPTATENCQYCPYTVQDQVVAKYNVKWDHRWRNFGFMWAYICFNIAAMLICYYIVRVKVWSLKSVLNFKKWFNGPRKERHEKDTNIFQTVPGDESKITKK
;
A
#
# COMPACT_ATOMS: atom_id res chain seq x y z
N MET A 1 37.22 1.25 -30.99
CA MET A 1 36.01 1.41 -31.84
C MET A 1 34.71 0.86 -31.21
N ILE A 2 34.77 -0.05 -30.24
CA ILE A 2 33.58 -0.66 -29.60
C ILE A 2 32.95 0.22 -28.50
N VAL A 3 33.71 1.14 -27.89
CA VAL A 3 33.23 2.05 -26.83
C VAL A 3 32.30 3.16 -27.36
N GLY A 4 32.47 3.57 -28.63
CA GLY A 4 31.64 4.62 -29.25
C GLY A 4 30.21 4.17 -29.60
N ASN A 5 30.00 2.86 -29.81
CA ASN A 5 28.68 2.33 -30.17
C ASN A 5 27.76 2.11 -28.96
N TYR A 6 28.30 1.89 -27.75
CA TYR A 6 27.50 1.79 -26.53
C TYR A 6 26.88 3.14 -26.13
N MET A 7 27.65 4.22 -26.22
CA MET A 7 27.19 5.57 -25.86
C MET A 7 26.13 6.13 -26.84
N ARG A 8 26.12 5.64 -28.09
CA ARG A 8 25.12 6.02 -29.12
C ARG A 8 23.80 5.26 -28.96
N LEU A 9 23.81 4.07 -28.33
CA LEU A 9 22.62 3.27 -27.99
C LEU A 9 22.02 3.62 -26.61
N GLU A 10 22.79 4.23 -25.70
CA GLU A 10 22.28 4.71 -24.40
C GLU A 10 21.27 5.86 -24.52
N LYS A 11 21.47 6.80 -25.46
CA LYS A 11 20.55 7.92 -25.69
C LYS A 11 19.12 7.47 -26.05
N PRO A 12 18.91 6.56 -27.03
CA PRO A 12 17.57 6.08 -27.38
C PRO A 12 16.94 5.20 -26.30
N LEU A 13 17.73 4.45 -25.51
CA LEU A 13 17.20 3.62 -24.41
C LEU A 13 16.82 4.46 -23.17
N LEU A 14 17.58 5.51 -22.88
CA LEU A 14 17.26 6.48 -21.81
C LEU A 14 16.03 7.30 -22.20
N THR A 15 15.91 7.76 -23.45
CA THR A 15 14.67 8.42 -23.92
C THR A 15 13.50 7.45 -24.05
N LEU A 16 13.70 6.16 -24.36
CA LEU A 16 12.65 5.15 -24.27
C LEU A 16 12.25 4.87 -22.82
N SER A 17 13.18 4.78 -21.87
CA SER A 17 12.87 4.49 -20.46
C SER A 17 12.25 5.70 -19.74
N ILE A 18 12.69 6.92 -20.08
CA ILE A 18 12.02 8.17 -19.69
C ILE A 18 10.67 8.25 -20.39
N GLY A 19 10.57 7.87 -21.67
CA GLY A 19 9.33 7.85 -22.43
C GLY A 19 8.31 6.81 -21.93
N VAL A 20 8.75 5.63 -21.49
CA VAL A 20 7.94 4.58 -20.88
C VAL A 20 7.60 4.93 -19.45
N SER A 21 8.52 5.53 -18.67
CA SER A 21 8.19 6.10 -17.35
C SER A 21 7.18 7.22 -17.47
N CYS A 22 7.33 8.11 -18.46
CA CYS A 22 6.40 9.19 -18.76
C CYS A 22 5.07 8.64 -19.30
N TYR A 23 5.08 7.58 -20.11
CA TYR A 23 3.89 6.89 -20.58
C TYR A 23 3.16 6.20 -19.44
N TYR A 24 3.83 5.51 -18.51
CA TYR A 24 3.20 4.92 -17.33
C TYR A 24 2.73 5.98 -16.33
N VAL A 25 3.47 7.08 -16.14
CA VAL A 25 3.03 8.25 -15.37
C VAL A 25 1.82 8.90 -16.03
N MET A 26 1.79 9.04 -17.35
CA MET A 26 0.65 9.55 -18.11
C MET A 26 -0.52 8.56 -18.16
N LEU A 27 -0.26 7.25 -18.18
CA LEU A 27 -1.26 6.19 -18.17
C LEU A 27 -1.89 6.09 -16.79
N LEU A 28 -1.08 6.21 -15.73
CA LEU A 28 -1.51 6.36 -14.35
C LEU A 28 -2.23 7.69 -14.14
N LEU A 29 -1.77 8.82 -14.68
CA LEU A 29 -2.53 10.08 -14.70
C LEU A 29 -3.84 9.96 -15.52
N LYS A 30 -3.86 9.13 -16.57
CA LYS A 30 -5.06 8.84 -17.39
C LYS A 30 -6.00 7.83 -16.74
N THR A 31 -5.56 7.02 -15.78
CA THR A 31 -6.43 6.13 -14.99
C THR A 31 -6.85 6.80 -13.68
N PHE A 32 -5.92 7.45 -12.97
CA PHE A 32 -6.21 8.28 -11.80
C PHE A 32 -6.99 9.55 -12.15
N GLY A 33 -6.85 10.12 -13.34
CA GLY A 33 -7.61 11.31 -13.79
C GLY A 33 -9.13 11.09 -13.83
N PRO A 34 -9.65 10.03 -14.49
CA PRO A 34 -11.06 9.69 -14.43
C PRO A 34 -11.49 9.19 -13.04
N HIS A 35 -10.63 8.53 -12.26
CA HIS A 35 -10.92 8.27 -10.84
C HIS A 35 -10.99 9.56 -10.01
N PHE A 36 -10.18 10.57 -10.30
CA PHE A 36 -10.17 11.89 -9.66
C PHE A 36 -11.44 12.67 -10.00
N VAL A 37 -11.84 12.70 -11.27
CA VAL A 37 -13.10 13.34 -11.68
C VAL A 37 -14.28 12.56 -11.10
N SER A 38 -14.27 11.23 -11.17
CA SER A 38 -15.34 10.40 -10.59
C SER A 38 -15.41 10.54 -9.07
N LEU A 39 -14.29 10.56 -8.34
CA LEU A 39 -14.30 10.74 -6.88
C LEU A 39 -14.61 12.17 -6.47
N CYS A 40 -14.14 13.20 -7.17
CA CYS A 40 -14.54 14.58 -6.89
C CYS A 40 -16.03 14.79 -7.15
N VAL A 41 -16.56 14.25 -8.25
CA VAL A 41 -17.99 14.32 -8.57
C VAL A 41 -18.81 13.47 -7.59
N SER A 42 -18.36 12.26 -7.25
CA SER A 42 -19.02 11.42 -6.24
C SER A 42 -18.93 12.03 -4.84
N PHE A 43 -17.79 12.57 -4.39
CA PHE A 43 -17.66 13.24 -3.09
C PHE A 43 -18.49 14.53 -3.01
N ALA A 44 -18.64 15.27 -4.11
CA ALA A 44 -19.50 16.44 -4.18
C ALA A 44 -21.00 16.06 -4.20
N THR A 45 -21.36 14.88 -4.72
CA THR A 45 -22.75 14.42 -4.84
C THR A 45 -23.24 13.55 -3.69
N THR A 46 -22.38 12.78 -3.00
CA THR A 46 -22.76 11.93 -1.86
C THR A 46 -22.82 12.65 -0.52
N GLY A 47 -22.48 13.94 -0.45
CA GLY A 47 -22.68 14.77 0.74
C GLY A 47 -21.87 14.35 1.98
N GLN A 48 -20.92 13.43 1.87
CA GLN A 48 -20.09 12.95 2.99
C GLN A 48 -19.24 14.07 3.64
N LEU A 49 -19.03 15.19 2.93
CA LEU A 49 -18.36 16.39 3.45
C LEU A 49 -19.31 17.56 3.76
N ASN A 50 -20.63 17.45 3.56
CA ASN A 50 -21.58 18.53 3.91
C ASN A 50 -21.56 18.87 5.42
N SER A 51 -20.94 18.02 6.24
CA SER A 51 -20.76 18.21 7.67
C SER A 51 -19.31 18.48 8.09
N VAL A 52 -18.33 18.45 7.16
CA VAL A 52 -16.89 18.59 7.46
C VAL A 52 -16.45 20.03 7.19
N ASP A 53 -15.79 20.64 8.15
CA ASP A 53 -15.24 21.99 8.00
C ASP A 53 -14.35 22.09 6.75
N ALA A 54 -14.48 23.18 6.00
CA ALA A 54 -13.78 23.37 4.72
C ALA A 54 -12.25 23.20 4.83
N SER A 55 -11.67 23.55 5.99
CA SER A 55 -10.25 23.36 6.29
C SER A 55 -9.83 21.89 6.39
N HIS A 56 -10.69 21.01 6.91
CA HIS A 56 -10.42 19.58 7.05
C HIS A 56 -10.56 18.85 5.71
N ALA A 57 -11.57 19.23 4.92
CA ALA A 57 -11.75 18.72 3.56
C ALA A 57 -10.56 19.09 2.66
N GLY A 58 -10.04 20.32 2.75
CA GLY A 58 -8.88 20.76 1.98
C GLY A 58 -7.64 19.90 2.20
N PHE A 59 -7.33 19.54 3.44
CA PHE A 59 -6.20 18.65 3.75
C PHE A 59 -6.40 17.24 3.17
N PHE A 60 -7.60 16.68 3.30
CA PHE A 60 -7.94 15.38 2.73
C PHE A 60 -7.72 15.35 1.21
N PHE A 61 -8.27 16.32 0.49
CA PHE A 61 -8.11 16.41 -0.97
C PHE A 61 -6.65 16.62 -1.35
N PHE A 62 -5.94 17.55 -0.69
CA PHE A 62 -4.53 17.80 -0.96
C PHE A 62 -3.68 16.53 -0.80
N PHE A 63 -3.89 15.77 0.28
CA PHE A 63 -3.16 14.53 0.52
C PHE A 63 -3.54 13.42 -0.46
N TYR A 64 -4.84 13.23 -0.72
CA TYR A 64 -5.36 12.18 -1.59
C TYR A 64 -5.02 12.40 -3.08
N VAL A 65 -5.03 13.65 -3.54
CA VAL A 65 -4.87 13.99 -4.97
C VAL A 65 -3.41 14.22 -5.35
N LEU A 66 -2.62 14.83 -4.47
CA LEU A 66 -1.22 15.14 -4.78
C LEU A 66 -0.28 14.11 -4.19
N ILE A 67 -0.30 13.93 -2.87
CA ILE A 67 0.75 13.19 -2.17
C ILE A 67 0.65 11.68 -2.40
N PHE A 68 -0.56 11.12 -2.31
CA PHE A 68 -0.77 9.69 -2.47
C PHE A 68 -0.39 9.20 -3.89
N PRO A 69 -0.83 9.84 -4.99
CA PRO A 69 -0.41 9.46 -6.34
C PRO A 69 1.09 9.65 -6.59
N LEU A 70 1.70 10.73 -6.07
CA LEU A 70 3.16 10.93 -6.19
C LEU A 70 3.95 9.80 -5.52
N TYR A 71 3.52 9.36 -4.34
CA TYR A 71 4.10 8.20 -3.68
C TYR A 71 3.93 6.92 -4.51
N PHE A 72 2.72 6.65 -5.02
CA PHE A 72 2.46 5.44 -5.83
C PHE A 72 3.31 5.39 -7.10
N VAL A 73 3.45 6.52 -7.78
CA VAL A 73 4.28 6.63 -8.99
C VAL A 73 5.74 6.34 -8.67
N THR A 74 6.31 6.99 -7.65
CA THR A 74 7.72 6.80 -7.29
C THR A 74 8.01 5.38 -6.80
N TYR A 75 7.10 4.78 -6.05
CA TYR A 75 7.15 3.38 -5.62
C TYR A 75 7.12 2.41 -6.82
N GLY A 76 6.19 2.59 -7.75
CA GLY A 76 6.09 1.75 -8.95
C GLY A 76 7.34 1.84 -9.84
N LEU A 77 7.88 3.05 -10.02
CA LEU A 77 9.13 3.26 -10.76
C LEU A 77 10.31 2.58 -10.08
N TRP A 78 10.44 2.67 -8.76
CA TRP A 78 11.51 1.99 -8.04
C TRP A 78 11.50 0.47 -8.29
N ILE A 79 10.34 -0.18 -8.21
CA ILE A 79 10.21 -1.63 -8.48
C ILE A 79 10.52 -1.96 -9.94
N LEU A 80 10.04 -1.14 -10.88
CA LEU A 80 10.28 -1.35 -12.30
C LEU A 80 11.78 -1.32 -12.62
N TYR A 81 12.52 -0.35 -12.09
CA TYR A 81 13.97 -0.23 -12.31
C TYR A 81 14.80 -1.24 -11.52
N MET A 82 14.25 -1.80 -10.43
CA MET A 82 14.85 -2.92 -9.71
C MET A 82 14.72 -4.25 -10.47
N SER A 83 13.64 -4.42 -11.24
CA SER A 83 13.33 -5.66 -11.94
C SER A 83 14.09 -5.82 -13.28
N PRO A 84 14.49 -7.05 -13.66
CA PRO A 84 15.09 -7.31 -14.97
C PRO A 84 14.06 -7.31 -16.11
N ASP A 85 12.81 -7.67 -15.81
CA ASP A 85 11.69 -7.82 -16.74
C ASP A 85 10.35 -7.40 -16.11
N VAL A 86 9.38 -7.02 -16.96
CA VAL A 86 8.06 -6.51 -16.55
C VAL A 86 7.22 -7.56 -15.79
N PRO A 87 7.17 -8.85 -16.19
CA PRO A 87 6.47 -9.88 -15.43
C PRO A 87 6.99 -10.05 -14.00
N SER A 88 8.32 -10.07 -13.82
CA SER A 88 8.95 -10.14 -12.50
C SER A 88 8.66 -8.90 -11.65
N ALA A 89 8.63 -7.71 -12.27
CA ALA A 89 8.25 -6.47 -11.59
C ALA A 89 6.85 -6.56 -10.98
N SER A 90 5.90 -7.12 -11.74
CA SER A 90 4.51 -7.30 -11.30
C SER A 90 4.43 -8.22 -10.08
N MET A 91 5.13 -9.36 -10.11
CA MET A 91 5.15 -10.31 -8.98
C MET A 91 5.74 -9.70 -7.72
N ILE A 92 6.84 -8.93 -7.84
CA ILE A 92 7.46 -8.24 -6.71
C ILE A 92 6.51 -7.18 -6.15
N ASN A 93 5.90 -6.38 -7.03
CA ASN A 93 4.95 -5.35 -6.65
C ASN A 93 3.74 -5.93 -5.89
N SER A 94 3.14 -7.02 -6.39
CA SER A 94 2.01 -7.66 -5.72
C SER A 94 2.35 -8.14 -4.32
N ASN A 95 3.52 -8.76 -4.13
CA ASN A 95 3.96 -9.23 -2.82
C ASN A 95 4.25 -8.09 -1.84
N LEU A 96 4.98 -7.06 -2.28
CA LEU A 96 5.31 -5.91 -1.44
C LEU A 96 4.06 -5.10 -1.08
N PHE A 97 3.17 -4.87 -2.05
CA PHE A 97 1.91 -4.17 -1.82
C PHE A 97 1.00 -4.93 -0.85
N ALA A 98 0.87 -6.24 -1.01
CA ALA A 98 0.11 -7.08 -0.08
C ALA A 98 0.70 -7.00 1.35
N ALA A 99 2.03 -7.09 1.49
CA ALA A 99 2.69 -6.94 2.78
C ALA A 99 2.41 -5.56 3.41
N MET A 100 2.54 -4.47 2.65
CA MET A 100 2.27 -3.12 3.15
C MET A 100 0.82 -2.93 3.62
N LEU A 101 -0.16 -3.51 2.89
CA LEU A 101 -1.57 -3.48 3.27
C LEU A 101 -1.87 -4.27 4.53
N LEU A 102 -1.30 -5.47 4.69
CA LEU A 102 -1.52 -6.30 5.89
C LEU A 102 -1.01 -5.62 7.16
N PHE A 103 0.09 -4.88 7.06
CA PHE A 103 0.73 -4.22 8.21
C PHE A 103 0.35 -2.75 8.40
N CYS A 104 -0.61 -2.20 7.64
CA CYS A 104 -1.03 -0.79 7.77
C CYS A 104 -1.77 -0.47 9.08
N GLY A 105 -2.17 -1.48 9.84
CA GLY A 105 -2.79 -1.33 11.16
C GLY A 105 -4.32 -1.25 11.18
N ILE A 106 -5.00 -1.23 10.02
CA ILE A 106 -6.47 -1.27 9.94
C ILE A 106 -6.99 -2.69 10.16
N LEU A 107 -6.49 -3.66 9.38
CA LEU A 107 -6.95 -5.05 9.44
C LEU A 107 -6.59 -5.72 10.77
N GLN A 108 -5.42 -5.40 11.30
CA GLN A 108 -4.97 -5.84 12.61
C GLN A 108 -4.46 -4.63 13.40
N PRO A 109 -5.10 -4.26 14.52
CA PRO A 109 -4.61 -3.19 15.38
C PRO A 109 -3.19 -3.43 15.86
N ARG A 110 -2.41 -2.36 16.02
CA ARG A 110 -1.01 -2.38 16.44
C ARG A 110 -0.78 -3.23 17.71
N GLU A 111 -1.71 -3.20 18.64
CA GLU A 111 -1.64 -3.92 19.92
C GLU A 111 -1.77 -5.44 19.77
N LYS A 112 -2.53 -5.90 18.77
CA LYS A 112 -2.75 -7.34 18.51
C LYS A 112 -1.62 -7.99 17.70
N MET A 113 -0.69 -7.20 17.14
CA MET A 113 0.46 -7.73 16.41
C MET A 113 1.57 -8.20 17.36
N PRO A 114 2.32 -9.26 17.02
CA PRO A 114 3.55 -9.65 17.73
C PRO A 114 4.58 -8.51 17.77
N ALA A 115 5.42 -8.48 18.81
CA ALA A 115 6.32 -7.37 19.10
C ALA A 115 7.30 -7.02 17.96
N PHE A 116 7.80 -8.03 17.24
CA PHE A 116 8.70 -7.84 16.09
C PHE A 116 8.04 -7.05 14.95
N TRP A 117 6.88 -7.51 14.49
CA TRP A 117 6.12 -6.89 13.40
C TRP A 117 5.59 -5.50 13.77
N ARG A 118 5.23 -5.31 15.05
CA ARG A 118 4.78 -4.01 15.58
C ARG A 118 5.86 -2.93 15.53
N ARG A 119 7.13 -3.28 15.77
CA ARG A 119 8.22 -2.29 15.80
C ARG A 119 8.79 -2.01 14.42
N LEU A 120 8.93 -3.04 13.60
CA LEU A 120 9.54 -2.94 12.27
C LEU A 120 8.49 -2.60 11.21
N MET A 121 7.62 -3.55 10.86
CA MET A 121 6.76 -3.41 9.70
C MET A 121 5.68 -2.35 9.85
N TYR A 122 5.07 -2.20 11.04
CA TYR A 122 4.04 -1.18 11.23
C TYR A 122 4.59 0.25 11.05
N ASN A 123 5.81 0.51 11.54
CA ASN A 123 6.46 1.82 11.44
C ASN A 123 7.12 2.04 10.06
N VAL A 124 7.58 0.99 9.39
CA VAL A 124 8.19 1.08 8.06
C VAL A 124 7.12 1.11 6.96
N SER A 125 5.90 0.63 7.22
CA SER A 125 4.84 0.62 6.22
C SER A 125 4.36 2.05 5.92
N PRO A 126 4.53 2.54 4.67
CA PRO A 126 4.07 3.87 4.28
C PRO A 126 2.53 3.98 4.32
N PHE A 127 1.83 2.86 4.14
CA PHE A 127 0.36 2.79 4.17
C PHE A 127 -0.21 3.14 5.55
N THR A 128 0.52 2.84 6.62
CA THR A 128 0.14 3.26 7.99
C THR A 128 -0.04 4.78 8.07
N TYR A 129 0.88 5.54 7.46
CA TYR A 129 0.85 7.00 7.46
C TYR A 129 -0.19 7.57 6.51
N VAL A 130 -0.37 6.95 5.34
CA VAL A 130 -1.43 7.30 4.38
C VAL A 130 -2.80 7.18 5.02
N VAL A 131 -3.11 6.02 5.61
CA VAL A 131 -4.40 5.76 6.23
C VAL A 131 -4.66 6.74 7.35
N GLN A 132 -3.68 6.96 8.23
CA GLN A 132 -3.82 7.94 9.30
C GLN A 132 -4.09 9.33 8.75
N ALA A 133 -3.38 9.77 7.70
CA ALA A 133 -3.59 11.09 7.10
C ALA A 133 -4.95 11.24 6.41
N LEU A 134 -5.49 10.18 5.80
CA LEU A 134 -6.79 10.21 5.12
C LEU A 134 -7.98 10.08 6.09
N VAL A 135 -7.87 9.23 7.12
CA VAL A 135 -8.97 8.97 8.06
C VAL A 135 -9.14 10.12 9.06
N THR A 136 -8.03 10.70 9.54
CA THR A 136 -8.03 11.80 10.54
C THR A 136 -8.97 12.97 10.19
N PRO A 137 -8.91 13.59 8.99
CA PRO A 137 -9.80 14.70 8.62
C PRO A 137 -11.27 14.32 8.46
N LEU A 138 -11.58 13.03 8.24
CA LEU A 138 -12.96 12.58 8.04
C LEU A 138 -13.72 12.43 9.35
N VAL A 139 -13.03 12.00 10.41
CA VAL A 139 -13.63 11.61 11.69
C VAL A 139 -13.51 12.67 12.79
N HIS A 140 -12.67 13.69 12.56
CA HIS A 140 -12.39 14.69 13.59
C HIS A 140 -13.64 15.45 14.04
N ASN A 141 -13.86 15.52 15.35
CA ASN A 141 -15.01 16.19 16.00
C ASN A 141 -16.39 15.74 15.49
N LYS A 142 -16.51 14.54 14.92
CA LYS A 142 -17.81 13.99 14.54
C LYS A 142 -18.47 13.33 15.72
N LYS A 143 -19.70 13.74 16.03
CA LYS A 143 -20.52 13.10 17.07
C LYS A 143 -20.92 11.68 16.62
N VAL A 144 -20.74 10.72 17.51
CA VAL A 144 -21.21 9.35 17.32
C VAL A 144 -22.64 9.25 17.83
N VAL A 145 -23.51 8.66 17.02
CA VAL A 145 -24.86 8.24 17.44
C VAL A 145 -24.92 6.74 17.25
N CYS A 146 -24.91 6.00 18.36
CA CYS A 146 -25.01 4.54 18.33
C CYS A 146 -26.36 4.10 17.76
N ASN A 147 -26.35 3.04 16.95
CA ASN A 147 -27.57 2.34 16.53
C ASN A 147 -28.08 1.39 17.63
N PRO A 148 -29.36 0.93 17.55
CA PRO A 148 -29.94 0.01 18.53
C PRO A 148 -29.12 -1.25 18.83
N HIS A 149 -28.37 -1.76 17.83
CA HIS A 149 -27.52 -2.94 17.95
C HIS A 149 -26.11 -2.66 18.49
N GLU A 150 -25.72 -1.38 18.60
CA GLU A 150 -24.40 -0.96 19.10
C GLU A 150 -24.42 -0.56 20.57
N TYR A 151 -25.62 -0.49 21.17
CA TYR A 151 -25.77 -0.25 22.60
C TYR A 151 -25.29 -1.47 23.38
N ASN A 152 -24.49 -1.21 24.41
CA ASN A 152 -24.25 -2.21 25.44
C ASN A 152 -25.45 -2.17 26.37
N ILE A 153 -26.24 -3.25 26.34
CA ILE A 153 -27.42 -3.41 27.18
C ILE A 153 -26.99 -4.10 28.47
N MET A 154 -27.31 -3.49 29.60
CA MET A 154 -27.03 -4.04 30.92
C MET A 154 -28.13 -3.65 31.90
N ASP A 155 -28.38 -4.49 32.89
CA ASP A 155 -29.38 -4.25 33.91
C ASP A 155 -28.73 -3.76 35.21
N PRO A 156 -29.25 -2.68 35.82
CA PRO A 156 -28.73 -2.17 37.08
C PRO A 156 -29.22 -3.07 38.24
N PRO A 157 -28.48 -3.13 39.36
CA PRO A 157 -28.93 -3.83 40.56
C PRO A 157 -30.21 -3.19 41.13
N SER A 158 -31.04 -4.01 41.78
CA SER A 158 -32.37 -3.62 42.26
C SER A 158 -32.35 -2.32 43.09
N GLY A 159 -33.19 -1.37 42.70
CA GLY A 159 -33.36 -0.09 43.40
C GLY A 159 -32.46 1.05 42.94
N LYS A 160 -31.65 0.88 41.87
CA LYS A 160 -30.86 1.96 41.25
C LYS A 160 -31.32 2.26 39.83
N THR A 161 -31.23 3.53 39.43
CA THR A 161 -31.41 3.93 38.03
C THR A 161 -30.16 3.67 37.19
N CYS A 162 -30.31 3.55 35.87
CA CYS A 162 -29.19 3.41 34.93
C CYS A 162 -28.15 4.54 35.10
N GLY A 163 -28.61 5.77 35.30
CA GLY A 163 -27.74 6.94 35.52
C GLY A 163 -26.93 6.83 36.81
N GLU A 164 -27.55 6.40 37.91
CA GLU A 164 -26.86 6.22 39.19
C GLU A 164 -25.86 5.07 39.14
N PHE A 165 -26.24 3.94 38.53
CA PHE A 165 -25.38 2.77 38.41
C PHE A 165 -24.13 3.04 37.56
N LEU A 166 -24.27 3.80 36.48
CA LEU A 166 -23.19 4.06 35.53
C LEU A 166 -22.47 5.39 35.73
N SER A 167 -22.91 6.22 36.67
CA SER A 167 -22.27 7.50 37.01
C SER A 167 -20.75 7.34 37.21
N THR A 168 -20.34 6.46 38.11
CA THR A 168 -18.93 6.17 38.41
C THR A 168 -18.17 5.58 37.23
N TYR A 169 -18.87 4.86 36.34
CA TYR A 169 -18.26 4.30 35.13
C TYR A 169 -18.05 5.38 34.06
N MET A 170 -19.00 6.31 33.90
CA MET A 170 -18.94 7.43 32.96
C MET A 170 -17.93 8.50 33.38
N ASP A 171 -17.62 8.61 34.68
CA ASP A 171 -16.56 9.51 35.16
C ASP A 171 -15.17 9.06 34.66
N ASN A 172 -14.95 7.74 34.57
CA ASN A 172 -13.68 7.15 34.14
C ASN A 172 -13.64 6.79 32.65
N ASN A 173 -14.80 6.65 32.00
CA ASN A 173 -14.91 6.22 30.61
C ASN A 173 -15.77 7.17 29.81
N THR A 174 -15.32 7.49 28.60
CA THR A 174 -16.09 8.31 27.67
C THR A 174 -17.32 7.55 27.19
N GLY A 175 -18.46 8.24 27.02
CA GLY A 175 -19.68 7.63 26.50
C GLY A 175 -20.90 8.45 26.85
N TYR A 176 -22.08 7.98 26.46
CA TYR A 176 -23.34 8.59 26.86
C TYR A 176 -24.42 7.52 27.06
N LEU A 177 -25.39 7.85 27.92
CA LEU A 177 -26.59 7.04 28.14
C LEU A 177 -27.75 7.63 27.37
N VAL A 178 -28.57 6.76 26.79
CA VAL A 178 -29.81 7.16 26.10
C VAL A 178 -30.97 7.26 27.09
N ASN A 179 -31.03 6.34 28.07
CA ASN A 179 -32.13 6.20 29.03
C ASN A 179 -31.65 6.28 30.49
N PRO A 180 -31.25 7.47 30.99
CA PRO A 180 -30.69 7.60 32.33
C PRO A 180 -31.67 7.25 33.47
N THR A 181 -32.98 7.37 33.24
CA THR A 181 -34.04 7.14 34.24
C THR A 181 -34.57 5.70 34.27
N ALA A 182 -34.17 4.85 33.33
CA ALA A 182 -34.65 3.47 33.30
C ALA A 182 -34.07 2.65 34.45
N THR A 183 -34.83 1.64 34.90
CA THR A 183 -34.42 0.65 35.92
C THR A 183 -34.11 -0.72 35.31
N GLU A 184 -34.31 -0.88 34.01
CA GLU A 184 -34.07 -2.11 33.22
C GLU A 184 -33.60 -1.70 31.81
N ASN A 185 -32.84 -2.56 31.13
CA ASN A 185 -32.34 -2.35 29.78
C ASN A 185 -31.58 -1.01 29.59
N CYS A 186 -30.54 -0.75 30.40
CA CYS A 186 -29.71 0.44 30.24
C CYS A 186 -28.97 0.41 28.90
N GLN A 187 -29.21 1.41 28.06
CA GLN A 187 -28.57 1.54 26.75
C GLN A 187 -27.37 2.49 26.85
N TYR A 188 -26.18 1.90 26.88
CA TYR A 188 -24.93 2.64 26.97
C TYR A 188 -24.17 2.65 25.64
N CYS A 189 -23.86 3.85 25.14
CA CYS A 189 -22.99 4.06 23.99
C CYS A 189 -21.56 4.41 24.46
N PRO A 190 -20.54 3.60 24.13
CA PRO A 190 -19.18 3.76 24.65
C PRO A 190 -18.37 4.88 24.00
N TYR A 191 -18.92 5.59 23.01
CA TYR A 191 -18.22 6.66 22.31
C TYR A 191 -19.12 7.88 22.13
N THR A 192 -18.59 9.06 22.40
CA THR A 192 -19.27 10.35 22.15
C THR A 192 -18.81 10.98 20.83
N VAL A 193 -17.53 10.81 20.49
CA VAL A 193 -16.90 11.35 19.28
C VAL A 193 -16.15 10.27 18.52
N GLN A 194 -16.14 10.37 17.18
CA GLN A 194 -15.52 9.37 16.31
C GLN A 194 -13.99 9.29 16.51
N ASP A 195 -13.36 10.36 17.01
CA ASP A 195 -11.95 10.38 17.40
C ASP A 195 -11.61 9.28 18.44
N GLN A 196 -12.54 8.97 19.35
CA GLN A 196 -12.35 7.90 20.35
C GLN A 196 -12.38 6.50 19.71
N VAL A 197 -13.19 6.33 18.66
CA VAL A 197 -13.29 5.06 17.93
C VAL A 197 -11.97 4.78 17.19
N VAL A 198 -11.43 5.80 16.50
CA VAL A 198 -10.21 5.66 15.69
C VAL A 198 -8.92 5.68 16.52
N ALA A 199 -8.97 6.15 17.77
CA ALA A 199 -7.84 6.14 18.69
C ALA A 199 -7.26 4.72 18.90
N LYS A 200 -8.11 3.69 18.86
CA LYS A 200 -7.71 2.27 18.94
C LYS A 200 -6.80 1.83 17.79
N TYR A 201 -6.87 2.53 16.65
CA TYR A 201 -6.03 2.30 15.48
C TYR A 201 -4.82 3.24 15.42
N ASN A 202 -4.53 3.97 16.52
CA ASN A 202 -3.45 4.94 16.63
C ASN A 202 -3.58 6.11 15.62
N VAL A 203 -4.82 6.43 15.23
CA VAL A 203 -5.18 7.60 14.44
C VAL A 203 -5.44 8.75 15.42
N LYS A 204 -4.68 9.83 15.29
CA LYS A 204 -4.79 11.02 16.16
C LYS A 204 -4.73 12.28 15.32
N TRP A 205 -5.48 13.29 15.74
CA TRP A 205 -5.50 14.61 15.11
C TRP A 205 -4.12 15.27 15.02
N ASP A 206 -3.21 15.01 15.94
CA ASP A 206 -1.90 15.65 15.91
C ASP A 206 -0.93 15.03 14.88
N HIS A 207 -1.25 13.86 14.34
CA HIS A 207 -0.34 13.12 13.46
C HIS A 207 -0.37 13.59 11.99
N ARG A 208 -1.36 14.37 11.55
CA ARG A 208 -1.58 14.75 10.12
C ARG A 208 -0.36 15.41 9.49
N TRP A 209 0.22 16.43 10.11
CA TRP A 209 1.39 17.14 9.57
C TRP A 209 2.68 16.33 9.64
N ARG A 210 2.85 15.54 10.69
CA ARG A 210 3.98 14.59 10.80
C ARG A 210 3.91 13.54 9.68
N ASN A 211 2.73 12.98 9.44
CA ASN A 211 2.51 11.96 8.42
C ASN A 211 2.70 12.53 7.01
N PHE A 212 2.32 13.80 6.77
CA PHE A 212 2.67 14.51 5.54
C PHE A 212 4.19 14.59 5.33
N GLY A 213 4.95 14.94 6.37
CA GLY A 213 6.42 14.94 6.31
C GLY A 213 7.01 13.57 6.01
N PHE A 214 6.51 12.51 6.65
CA PHE A 214 6.97 11.15 6.38
C PHE A 214 6.70 10.70 4.95
N MET A 215 5.57 11.08 4.36
CA MET A 215 5.29 10.76 2.95
C MET A 215 6.30 11.39 2.00
N TRP A 216 6.70 12.64 2.23
CA TRP A 216 7.78 13.27 1.47
C TRP A 216 9.11 12.56 1.62
N ALA A 217 9.45 12.12 2.83
CA ALA A 217 10.65 11.32 3.06
C ALA A 217 10.61 10.00 2.25
N TYR A 218 9.47 9.31 2.20
CA TYR A 218 9.30 8.11 1.38
C TYR A 218 9.39 8.39 -0.13
N ILE A 219 8.82 9.50 -0.61
CA ILE A 219 8.94 9.91 -2.01
C ILE A 219 10.40 10.14 -2.39
N CYS A 220 11.14 10.92 -1.59
CA CYS A 220 12.55 11.17 -1.81
C CYS A 220 13.39 9.88 -1.75
N PHE A 221 13.10 9.00 -0.79
CA PHE A 221 13.73 7.70 -0.67
C PHE A 221 13.48 6.82 -1.91
N ASN A 222 12.24 6.74 -2.39
CA ASN A 222 11.88 5.96 -3.57
C ASN A 222 12.58 6.47 -4.83
N ILE A 223 12.69 7.80 -4.99
CA ILE A 223 13.43 8.41 -6.11
C ILE A 223 14.92 8.08 -6.01
N ALA A 224 15.53 8.22 -4.83
CA ALA A 224 16.93 7.87 -4.63
C ALA A 224 17.19 6.38 -4.88
N ALA A 225 16.32 5.50 -4.37
CA ALA A 225 16.41 4.06 -4.57
C ALA A 225 16.25 3.69 -6.05
N MET A 226 15.34 4.35 -6.78
CA MET A 226 15.19 4.20 -8.22
C MET A 226 16.48 4.55 -8.99
N LEU A 227 17.11 5.69 -8.67
CA LEU A 227 18.36 6.11 -9.29
C LEU A 227 19.51 5.14 -8.98
N ILE A 228 19.60 4.66 -7.73
CA ILE A 228 20.61 3.69 -7.29
C ILE A 228 20.42 2.35 -8.01
N CYS A 229 19.19 1.83 -8.05
CA CYS A 229 18.87 0.58 -8.76
C CYS A 229 19.19 0.70 -10.26
N TYR A 230 18.81 1.80 -10.90
CA TYR A 230 19.16 2.07 -12.29
C TYR A 230 20.67 2.07 -12.51
N TYR A 231 21.43 2.79 -11.67
CA TYR A 231 22.89 2.84 -11.77
C TYR A 231 23.53 1.46 -11.59
N ILE A 232 23.10 0.68 -10.59
CA ILE A 232 23.67 -0.65 -10.30
C ILE A 232 23.35 -1.66 -11.41
N VAL A 233 22.11 -1.67 -11.92
CA VAL A 233 21.64 -2.68 -12.87
C VAL A 233 22.05 -2.35 -14.31
N ARG A 234 22.10 -1.06 -14.68
CA ARG A 234 22.30 -0.63 -16.07
C ARG A 234 23.66 0.01 -16.33
N VAL A 235 24.19 0.81 -15.41
CA VAL A 235 25.43 1.59 -15.63
C VAL A 235 26.67 0.85 -15.12
N LYS A 236 26.56 0.19 -13.97
CA LYS A 236 27.69 -0.53 -13.39
C LYS A 236 27.90 -1.83 -14.15
N VAL A 237 28.86 -1.83 -15.07
CA VAL A 237 29.41 -3.06 -15.66
C VAL A 237 30.08 -3.83 -14.53
N TRP A 238 29.34 -4.72 -13.88
CA TRP A 238 29.95 -5.69 -12.99
C TRP A 238 30.91 -6.51 -13.84
N SER A 239 32.22 -6.27 -13.67
CA SER A 239 33.24 -7.24 -14.08
C SER A 239 32.94 -8.50 -13.28
N LEU A 240 32.20 -9.41 -13.91
CA LEU A 240 31.72 -10.68 -13.35
C LEU A 240 32.84 -11.50 -12.69
N LYS A 241 34.12 -11.24 -13.00
CA LYS A 241 35.29 -11.86 -12.35
C LYS A 241 35.41 -11.55 -10.84
N SER A 242 34.90 -10.43 -10.34
CA SER A 242 35.05 -10.06 -8.92
C SER A 242 33.92 -10.60 -8.03
N VAL A 243 32.71 -10.75 -8.58
CA VAL A 243 31.56 -11.36 -7.85
C VAL A 243 31.54 -12.88 -8.02
N LEU A 244 32.02 -13.40 -9.15
CA LEU A 244 32.18 -14.82 -9.38
C LEU A 244 33.52 -15.36 -8.86
N ASN A 245 33.74 -15.32 -7.54
CA ASN A 245 34.40 -16.48 -6.88
C ASN A 245 33.37 -17.62 -6.71
N PHE A 246 32.72 -17.92 -7.82
CA PHE A 246 31.62 -18.85 -8.04
C PHE A 246 32.10 -20.02 -8.92
N LYS A 247 33.43 -20.19 -8.98
CA LYS A 247 34.15 -21.28 -9.65
C LYS A 247 33.66 -22.67 -9.21
N LYS A 248 32.97 -22.76 -8.07
CA LYS A 248 32.35 -24.01 -7.57
C LYS A 248 30.97 -24.31 -8.17
N TRP A 249 30.22 -23.33 -8.69
CA TRP A 249 28.96 -23.58 -9.41
C TRP A 249 29.18 -23.94 -10.87
N PHE A 250 30.22 -23.38 -11.49
CA PHE A 250 30.52 -23.52 -12.92
C PHE A 250 31.16 -24.85 -13.36
N ASN A 251 31.60 -25.72 -12.44
CA ASN A 251 32.17 -27.02 -12.80
C ASN A 251 31.17 -28.19 -12.67
N GLY A 252 29.91 -27.93 -12.33
CA GLY A 252 28.86 -28.94 -12.42
C GLY A 252 28.40 -29.08 -13.88
N PRO A 253 28.25 -30.32 -14.41
CA PRO A 253 27.75 -30.51 -15.77
C PRO A 253 26.35 -29.88 -15.91
N ARG A 254 26.18 -29.05 -16.93
CA ARG A 254 24.94 -28.32 -17.20
C ARG A 254 23.86 -29.33 -17.62
N LYS A 255 22.87 -29.59 -16.76
CA LYS A 255 21.70 -30.39 -17.14
C LYS A 255 20.89 -29.57 -18.15
N GLU A 256 20.91 -29.95 -19.42
CA GLU A 256 20.13 -29.26 -20.45
C GLU A 256 18.64 -29.30 -20.07
N ARG A 257 18.01 -28.13 -19.99
CA ARG A 257 16.63 -27.92 -19.50
C ARG A 257 15.64 -27.75 -20.65
N HIS A 258 15.94 -28.34 -21.81
CA HIS A 258 15.00 -28.43 -22.91
C HIS A 258 14.57 -29.89 -23.02
N GLU A 259 13.30 -30.16 -22.70
CA GLU A 259 12.62 -31.35 -23.23
C GLU A 259 12.76 -31.25 -24.76
N LYS A 260 13.25 -32.29 -25.45
CA LYS A 260 13.42 -32.25 -26.91
C LYS A 260 12.05 -32.01 -27.56
N ASP A 261 11.96 -31.00 -28.42
CA ASP A 261 10.77 -30.77 -29.24
C ASP A 261 10.53 -31.99 -30.14
N THR A 262 9.45 -32.73 -29.91
CA THR A 262 9.00 -33.84 -30.75
C THR A 262 8.25 -33.29 -31.96
N ASN A 263 9.00 -32.89 -32.98
CA ASN A 263 8.41 -32.50 -34.27
C ASN A 263 8.21 -33.75 -35.16
N ILE A 264 7.13 -33.76 -35.95
CA ILE A 264 6.70 -34.86 -36.83
C ILE A 264 7.77 -35.24 -37.88
N PHE A 265 8.74 -34.36 -38.13
CA PHE A 265 9.83 -34.55 -39.09
C PHE A 265 11.12 -35.13 -38.49
N GLN A 266 11.11 -35.57 -37.22
CA GLN A 266 12.27 -36.27 -36.66
C GLN A 266 12.45 -37.63 -37.33
N THR A 267 13.66 -37.89 -37.82
CA THR A 267 14.02 -39.14 -38.48
C THR A 267 13.93 -40.30 -37.49
N VAL A 268 13.10 -41.29 -37.83
CA VAL A 268 12.93 -42.50 -37.01
C VAL A 268 13.89 -43.56 -37.55
N PRO A 269 14.55 -44.38 -36.70
CA PRO A 269 15.39 -45.47 -37.17
C PRO A 269 14.58 -46.42 -38.07
N GLY A 270 14.89 -46.41 -39.37
CA GLY A 270 14.16 -47.14 -40.42
C GLY A 270 13.83 -46.29 -41.65
N ASP A 271 13.79 -44.96 -41.55
CA ASP A 271 13.46 -44.08 -42.68
C ASP A 271 14.53 -44.07 -43.78
N GLU A 272 15.80 -44.31 -43.43
CA GLU A 272 16.92 -44.41 -44.39
C GLU A 272 16.74 -45.53 -45.42
N SER A 273 16.07 -46.63 -45.02
CA SER A 273 15.78 -47.78 -45.88
C SER A 273 14.65 -47.53 -46.90
N LYS A 274 13.83 -46.49 -46.66
CA LYS A 274 12.71 -46.12 -47.53
C LYS A 274 13.11 -45.12 -48.62
N ILE A 275 14.17 -44.36 -48.38
CA ILE A 275 14.69 -43.36 -49.32
C ILE A 275 15.50 -44.03 -50.46
N THR A 276 16.01 -45.24 -50.22
CA THR A 276 16.86 -45.99 -51.17
C THR A 276 16.11 -46.97 -52.08
N LYS A 277 14.79 -47.17 -51.91
CA LYS A 277 13.98 -47.95 -52.86
C LYS A 277 13.32 -47.04 -53.87
N LYS A 278 13.96 -46.86 -55.03
CA LYS A 278 13.35 -46.34 -56.25
C LYS A 278 13.53 -47.37 -57.37
#